data_AF-A0A7L5Z261-F1
#
_entry.id   AF-A0A7L5Z261-F1
#
_cell.length_a   1.000
_cell.length_b   1.000
_cell.length_c   1.000
_cell.angle_alpha   90.00
_cell.angle_beta   90.00
_cell.angle_gamma   90.00
#
_symmetry.space_group_name_H-M   'P 1'
#
loop_
_entity.id
_entity.type
_entity.pdbx_description
1 polymer ?
#
loop_
_entity_poly.entity_id
_entity_poly.type
_entity_poly.pdbx_seq_one_letter_code
_entity_poly.pdbx_strand_id
1 'polypeptide(L)'
;MPLPPKQEKFGNQAASLAAFVNYPGAPKTFWLWNDDMYALEPITKPYPAFHLGPAAAYLANRNPNNTWVKAVKATAEWCGTMDLPLHEAHVPLLLDTTKLRDLLDTYPTDRPFAVGATYHQTRAGDIGVNAGNAKCSGGDSLTEKLSLPMPYLSGNPESWAGTLGSYVKQLFPEPSRWER
;
A
#
# COMPACT_ATOMS: atom_id res chain seq x y z
N MET A 1 6.86 15.14 -14.58
CA MET A 1 6.47 14.71 -15.94
C MET A 1 5.78 13.37 -15.85
N PRO A 2 4.72 13.12 -16.64
CA PRO A 2 4.07 11.80 -16.67
C PRO A 2 5.06 10.74 -17.18
N LEU A 3 5.07 9.57 -16.55
CA LEU A 3 5.90 8.43 -16.96
C LEU A 3 5.20 7.59 -18.03
N PRO A 4 5.93 6.96 -18.96
CA PRO A 4 5.35 5.98 -19.87
C PRO A 4 4.75 4.80 -19.08
N PRO A 5 3.49 4.40 -19.34
CA PRO A 5 2.88 3.27 -18.65
C PRO A 5 3.60 1.97 -19.02
N LYS A 6 3.82 1.13 -18.02
CA LYS A 6 4.30 -0.26 -18.17
C LYS A 6 3.10 -1.21 -18.19
N GLN A 7 3.27 -2.38 -18.82
CA GLN A 7 2.24 -3.42 -18.89
C GLN A 7 1.82 -3.94 -17.51
N GLU A 8 2.76 -4.00 -16.57
CA GLU A 8 2.57 -4.64 -15.28
C GLU A 8 2.56 -3.59 -14.15
N LYS A 9 1.67 -3.76 -13.17
CA LYS A 9 1.39 -2.75 -12.13
C LYS A 9 2.57 -2.50 -11.19
N PHE A 10 3.34 -3.53 -10.83
CA PHE A 10 4.53 -3.38 -9.99
C PHE A 10 5.66 -2.68 -10.74
N GLY A 11 5.75 -2.89 -12.06
CA GLY A 11 6.59 -2.07 -12.92
C GLY A 11 6.23 -0.58 -12.83
N ASN A 12 4.95 -0.23 -12.91
CA ASN A 12 4.48 1.16 -12.77
C ASN A 12 4.77 1.75 -11.38
N GLN A 13 4.57 0.95 -10.33
CA GLN A 13 4.88 1.33 -8.95
C GLN A 13 6.37 1.63 -8.80
N ALA A 14 7.25 0.71 -9.22
CA ALA A 14 8.70 0.89 -9.13
C ALA A 14 9.18 2.13 -9.91
N ALA A 15 8.70 2.33 -11.14
CA ALA A 15 9.06 3.49 -11.94
C ALA A 15 8.59 4.82 -11.32
N SER A 16 7.38 4.86 -10.79
CA SER A 16 6.82 6.04 -10.12
C SER A 16 7.60 6.38 -8.85
N LEU A 17 7.91 5.38 -8.03
CA LEU A 17 8.71 5.57 -6.82
C LEU A 17 10.13 5.99 -7.15
N ALA A 18 10.79 5.36 -8.13
CA ALA A 18 12.13 5.74 -8.58
C ALA A 18 12.17 7.19 -9.08
N ALA A 19 11.17 7.62 -9.86
CA ALA A 19 11.07 9.00 -10.30
C ALA A 19 10.85 9.97 -9.13
N PHE A 20 9.97 9.61 -8.18
CA PHE A 20 9.68 10.44 -7.02
C PHE A 20 10.91 10.61 -6.11
N VAL A 21 11.57 9.51 -5.72
CA VAL A 21 12.70 9.58 -4.79
C VAL A 21 13.91 10.27 -5.41
N ASN A 22 14.03 10.35 -6.74
CA ASN A 22 15.11 11.07 -7.41
C ASN A 22 14.74 12.50 -7.81
N TYR A 23 13.53 12.97 -7.51
CA TYR A 23 13.10 14.32 -7.83
C TYR A 23 13.86 15.37 -6.99
N PRO A 24 14.39 16.45 -7.59
CA PRO A 24 14.99 17.56 -6.84
C PRO A 24 13.97 18.17 -5.87
N GLY A 25 14.27 18.13 -4.57
CA GLY A 25 13.36 18.61 -3.53
C GLY A 25 12.33 17.58 -3.05
N ALA A 26 12.48 16.30 -3.41
CA ALA A 26 11.76 15.23 -2.75
C ALA A 26 11.94 15.34 -1.21
N PRO A 27 10.85 15.26 -0.42
CA PRO A 27 10.94 15.43 1.02
C PRO A 27 11.76 14.29 1.63
N LYS A 28 12.30 14.48 2.84
CA LYS A 28 13.03 13.43 3.58
C LYS A 28 12.16 12.19 3.81
N THR A 29 10.88 12.42 4.11
CA THR A 29 9.88 11.39 4.36
C THR A 29 8.60 11.72 3.62
N PHE A 30 7.86 10.70 3.21
CA PHE A 30 6.56 10.87 2.55
C PHE A 30 5.62 9.72 2.87
N TRP A 31 4.32 9.99 2.76
CA TRP A 31 3.29 8.97 2.84
C TRP A 31 3.03 8.40 1.45
N LEU A 32 3.21 7.09 1.31
CA LEU A 32 2.78 6.36 0.13
C LEU A 32 1.37 5.82 0.36
N TRP A 33 0.44 6.29 -0.47
CA TRP A 33 -0.93 5.79 -0.58
C TRP A 33 -0.96 4.90 -1.83
N ASN A 34 -0.77 3.59 -1.65
CA ASN A 34 -0.43 2.68 -2.75
C ASN A 34 -1.64 2.06 -3.50
N ASP A 35 -2.87 2.51 -3.21
CA ASP A 35 -4.13 2.08 -3.82
C ASP A 35 -5.21 3.17 -3.64
N ASP A 36 -6.43 2.91 -4.10
CA ASP A 36 -7.62 3.71 -3.82
C ASP A 36 -7.93 3.64 -2.33
N MET A 37 -7.58 4.68 -1.59
CA MET A 37 -7.58 4.72 -0.13
C MET A 37 -8.31 5.96 0.40
N TYR A 38 -8.99 5.80 1.52
CA TYR A 38 -9.83 6.81 2.15
C TYR A 38 -9.51 6.89 3.64
N ALA A 39 -9.09 8.06 4.10
CA ALA A 39 -9.04 8.34 5.54
C ALA A 39 -10.47 8.58 6.05
N LEU A 40 -10.85 7.84 7.09
CA LEU A 40 -12.17 7.93 7.72
C LEU A 40 -12.26 9.09 8.72
N GLU A 41 -11.12 9.52 9.25
CA GLU A 41 -11.00 10.61 10.20
C GLU A 41 -9.78 11.49 9.88
N PRO A 42 -9.78 12.77 10.31
CA PRO A 42 -8.62 13.64 10.14
C PRO A 42 -7.34 13.03 10.72
N ILE A 43 -6.27 13.04 9.93
CA ILE A 43 -4.96 12.56 10.35
C ILE A 43 -4.29 13.65 11.19
N THR A 44 -4.56 13.63 12.51
CA THR A 44 -4.04 14.61 13.47
C THR A 44 -2.76 14.17 14.18
N LYS A 45 -2.41 12.88 14.06
CA LYS A 45 -1.19 12.28 14.62
C LYS A 45 -0.58 11.33 13.59
N PRO A 46 0.72 11.03 13.69
CA PRO A 46 1.29 9.91 12.93
C PRO A 46 0.61 8.62 13.36
N TYR A 47 -0.20 8.02 12.48
CA TYR A 47 -0.75 6.68 12.71
C TYR A 47 0.37 5.65 12.61
N PRO A 48 0.30 4.53 13.37
CA PRO A 48 1.20 3.42 13.15
C PRO A 48 1.01 2.88 11.73
N ALA A 49 2.06 2.29 11.17
CA ALA A 49 1.88 1.43 10.01
C ALA A 49 0.99 0.23 10.39
N PHE A 50 0.29 -0.35 9.42
CA PHE A 50 -0.46 -1.58 9.64
C PHE A 50 0.01 -2.69 8.71
N HIS A 51 -0.04 -3.91 9.20
CA HIS A 51 0.40 -5.09 8.44
C HIS A 51 -0.55 -6.27 8.63
N LEU A 52 -0.44 -7.24 7.72
CA LEU A 52 -1.25 -8.46 7.67
C LEU A 52 -0.63 -9.61 8.48
N GLY A 53 0.46 -9.33 9.20
CA GLY A 53 1.29 -10.34 9.86
C GLY A 53 2.36 -10.90 8.93
N PRO A 54 2.99 -12.03 9.28
CA PRO A 54 4.03 -12.64 8.47
C PRO A 54 3.57 -13.00 7.06
N ALA A 55 4.35 -12.64 6.05
CA ALA A 55 4.04 -12.94 4.65
C ALA A 55 3.86 -14.44 4.41
N ALA A 56 4.68 -15.31 5.00
CA ALA A 56 4.52 -16.76 4.89
C ALA A 56 3.11 -17.23 5.30
N ALA A 57 2.65 -16.82 6.50
CA ALA A 57 1.35 -17.19 7.03
C ALA A 57 0.21 -16.64 6.16
N TYR A 58 0.31 -15.37 5.75
CA TYR A 58 -0.74 -14.72 4.96
C TYR A 58 -0.86 -15.28 3.53
N LEU A 59 0.25 -15.74 2.96
CA LEU A 59 0.28 -16.28 1.58
C LEU A 59 -0.09 -17.76 1.48
N ALA A 60 -0.10 -18.51 2.60
CA ALA A 60 -0.28 -19.96 2.60
C ALA A 60 -1.56 -20.44 1.88
N ASN A 61 -2.65 -19.68 1.98
CA ASN A 61 -3.96 -20.03 1.41
C ASN A 61 -4.32 -19.22 0.16
N ARG A 62 -3.33 -18.55 -0.48
CA ARG A 62 -3.58 -17.70 -1.65
C ARG A 62 -3.11 -18.36 -2.94
N ASN A 63 -3.78 -18.02 -4.03
CA ASN A 63 -3.42 -18.52 -5.36
C ASN A 63 -1.97 -18.12 -5.70
N PRO A 64 -1.04 -19.09 -5.86
CA PRO A 64 0.38 -18.79 -6.13
C PRO A 64 0.60 -18.14 -7.49
N ASN A 65 -0.35 -18.25 -8.42
CA ASN A 65 -0.28 -17.65 -9.74
C ASN A 65 -0.70 -16.18 -9.76
N ASN A 66 -1.27 -15.66 -8.67
CA ASN A 66 -1.64 -14.26 -8.57
C ASN A 66 -0.39 -13.36 -8.65
N THR A 67 -0.43 -12.32 -9.48
CA THR A 67 0.71 -11.43 -9.73
C THR A 67 1.24 -10.76 -8.47
N TRP A 68 0.36 -10.39 -7.54
CA TRP A 68 0.76 -9.82 -6.26
C TRP A 68 1.43 -10.85 -5.34
N VAL A 69 0.93 -12.10 -5.31
CA VAL A 69 1.62 -13.18 -4.58
C VAL A 69 3.03 -13.38 -5.11
N LYS A 70 3.21 -13.37 -6.44
CA LYS A 70 4.54 -13.46 -7.08
C LYS A 70 5.45 -12.30 -6.69
N ALA A 71 4.92 -11.07 -6.66
CA ALA A 71 5.69 -9.88 -6.27
C ALA A 71 6.15 -9.93 -4.82
N VAL A 72 5.25 -10.30 -3.89
CA VAL A 72 5.61 -10.43 -2.48
C VAL A 72 6.65 -11.53 -2.27
N LYS A 73 6.49 -12.69 -2.93
CA LYS A 73 7.48 -13.79 -2.86
C LYS A 73 8.84 -13.38 -3.42
N ALA A 74 8.88 -12.80 -4.61
CA ALA A 74 10.13 -12.34 -5.23
C ALA A 74 10.86 -11.30 -4.36
N THR A 75 10.09 -10.41 -3.72
CA THR A 75 10.63 -9.42 -2.80
C THR A 75 11.17 -10.07 -1.52
N ALA A 76 10.40 -10.97 -0.90
CA ALA A 76 10.80 -11.67 0.32
C ALA A 76 12.01 -12.60 0.10
N GLU A 77 12.10 -13.26 -1.06
CA GLU A 77 13.28 -14.01 -1.50
C GLU A 77 14.52 -13.12 -1.60
N TRP A 78 14.38 -11.92 -2.17
CA TRP A 78 15.48 -10.94 -2.21
C TRP A 78 15.87 -10.44 -0.82
N CYS A 79 14.89 -10.19 0.07
CA CYS A 79 15.14 -9.84 1.46
C CYS A 79 15.73 -11.01 2.30
N GLY A 80 15.74 -12.23 1.77
CA GLY A 80 16.28 -13.42 2.44
C GLY A 80 15.37 -14.02 3.52
N THR A 81 14.11 -13.59 3.61
CA THR A 81 13.15 -14.13 4.60
C THR A 81 11.69 -13.92 4.20
N MET A 82 10.86 -14.92 4.47
CA MET A 82 9.39 -14.88 4.30
C MET A 82 8.65 -14.48 5.58
N ASP A 83 9.36 -14.31 6.70
CA ASP A 83 8.79 -13.95 8.01
C ASP A 83 8.71 -12.42 8.21
N LEU A 84 8.58 -11.69 7.10
CA LEU A 84 8.45 -10.24 7.10
C LEU A 84 6.98 -9.85 7.31
N PRO A 85 6.71 -8.83 8.14
CA PRO A 85 5.37 -8.27 8.23
C PRO A 85 4.95 -7.66 6.88
N LEU A 86 3.82 -8.14 6.35
CA LEU A 86 3.31 -7.76 5.06
C LEU A 86 2.49 -6.46 5.15
N HIS A 87 3.06 -5.35 4.68
CA HIS A 87 2.42 -4.03 4.72
C HIS A 87 1.59 -3.68 3.49
N GLU A 88 1.38 -4.65 2.59
CA GLU A 88 0.39 -4.55 1.51
C GLU A 88 -1.04 -4.73 2.05
N ALA A 89 -1.36 -4.03 3.15
CA ALA A 89 -2.62 -4.07 3.88
C ALA A 89 -3.65 -3.03 3.37
N HIS A 90 -3.31 -2.33 2.28
CA HIS A 90 -4.06 -1.19 1.72
C HIS A 90 -4.21 -0.03 2.71
N VAL A 91 -3.10 0.30 3.38
CA VAL A 91 -2.97 1.44 4.28
C VAL A 91 -1.81 2.34 3.85
N PRO A 92 -1.79 3.61 4.25
CA PRO A 92 -0.66 4.49 3.99
C PRO A 92 0.63 4.01 4.66
N LEU A 93 1.76 4.15 3.96
CA LEU A 93 3.09 3.80 4.46
C LEU A 93 3.98 5.03 4.57
N LEU A 94 4.52 5.30 5.77
CA LEU A 94 5.48 6.38 5.97
C LEU A 94 6.90 5.91 5.61
N LEU A 95 7.41 6.39 4.48
CA LEU A 95 8.69 5.98 3.90
C LEU A 95 9.77 7.04 4.10
N ASP A 96 11.02 6.59 4.22
CA ASP A 96 12.23 7.40 4.12
C ASP A 96 12.70 7.42 2.66
N THR A 97 12.84 8.62 2.10
CA THR A 97 13.18 8.81 0.68
C THR A 97 14.56 8.26 0.34
N THR A 98 15.56 8.45 1.21
CA THR A 98 16.92 7.98 0.96
C THR A 98 16.97 6.47 1.04
N LYS A 99 16.39 5.86 2.08
CA LYS A 99 16.38 4.39 2.20
C LYS A 99 15.66 3.72 1.04
N LEU A 100 14.54 4.29 0.59
CA LEU A 100 13.82 3.76 -0.57
C LEU A 100 14.63 3.90 -1.86
N ARG A 101 15.34 5.01 -2.05
CA ARG A 101 16.23 5.20 -3.19
C ARG A 101 17.34 4.15 -3.20
N ASP A 102 18.06 4.01 -2.09
CA ASP A 102 19.16 3.03 -1.95
C ASP A 102 18.67 1.60 -2.17
N LEU A 103 17.45 1.28 -1.70
CA LEU A 103 16.83 -0.01 -1.96
C LEU A 103 16.51 -0.20 -3.45
N LEU A 104 15.90 0.79 -4.11
CA LEU A 104 15.55 0.69 -5.52
C LEU A 104 16.80 0.57 -6.42
N ASP A 105 17.90 1.20 -6.04
CA ASP A 105 19.18 1.11 -6.75
C ASP A 105 19.82 -0.30 -6.64
N THR A 106 19.48 -1.06 -5.60
CA THR A 106 20.02 -2.40 -5.34
C THR A 106 19.02 -3.53 -5.65
N TYR A 107 17.74 -3.21 -5.86
CA TYR A 107 16.71 -4.19 -6.16
C TYR A 107 16.84 -4.72 -7.60
N PRO A 108 16.81 -6.04 -7.84
CA PRO A 108 16.93 -6.60 -9.17
C PRO A 108 15.80 -6.14 -10.10
N THR A 109 16.15 -5.73 -11.31
CA THR A 109 15.19 -5.22 -12.30
C THR A 109 14.48 -6.33 -13.10
N ASP A 110 14.90 -7.58 -12.91
CA ASP A 110 14.37 -8.77 -13.59
C ASP A 110 13.12 -9.37 -12.91
N ARG A 111 12.66 -8.78 -11.79
CA ARG A 111 11.57 -9.30 -10.98
C ARG A 111 10.62 -8.19 -10.51
N PRO A 112 9.35 -8.51 -10.22
CA PRO A 112 8.40 -7.55 -9.68
C PRO A 112 8.84 -7.02 -8.30
N PHE A 113 8.52 -5.76 -8.02
CA PHE A 113 8.82 -5.05 -6.78
C PHE A 113 7.54 -4.73 -6.01
N ALA A 114 7.39 -5.23 -4.79
CA ALA A 114 6.27 -4.90 -3.90
C ALA A 114 6.76 -4.03 -2.74
N VAL A 115 6.49 -2.73 -2.80
CA VAL A 115 6.96 -1.75 -1.80
C VAL A 115 6.50 -2.07 -0.37
N GLY A 116 5.30 -2.64 -0.19
CA GLY A 116 4.81 -3.02 1.13
C GLY A 116 5.56 -4.22 1.73
N ALA A 117 6.22 -5.04 0.90
CA ALA A 117 7.09 -6.13 1.40
C ALA A 117 8.48 -5.61 1.81
N THR A 118 8.93 -4.46 1.29
CA THR A 118 10.20 -3.82 1.67
C THR A 118 10.08 -2.76 2.75
N TYR A 119 8.87 -2.51 3.29
CA TYR A 119 8.63 -1.45 4.26
C TYR A 119 9.58 -1.51 5.47
N HIS A 120 9.92 -2.70 5.94
CA HIS A 120 10.85 -2.88 7.06
C HIS A 120 12.25 -2.28 6.81
N GLN A 121 12.69 -2.18 5.56
CA GLN A 121 13.97 -1.57 5.16
C GLN A 121 13.84 -0.07 4.84
N THR A 122 12.67 0.35 4.37
CA THR A 122 12.45 1.70 3.82
C THR A 122 11.66 2.63 4.73
N ARG A 123 11.14 2.12 5.86
CA ARG A 123 10.32 2.89 6.80
C ARG A 123 11.05 4.10 7.41
N ALA A 124 10.28 5.15 7.61
CA ALA A 124 10.61 6.28 8.48
C ALA A 124 9.85 6.25 9.82
N GLY A 125 9.13 5.16 10.11
CA GLY A 125 8.39 4.94 11.35
C GLY A 125 8.63 3.55 11.96
N ASP A 126 7.73 3.15 12.85
CA ASP A 126 7.70 1.82 13.48
C ASP A 126 7.37 0.71 12.46
N ILE A 127 7.61 -0.56 12.81
CA ILE A 127 7.11 -1.72 12.06
C ILE A 127 5.59 -1.81 12.10
N GLY A 128 4.93 -1.17 13.05
CA GLY A 128 3.47 -1.03 13.05
C GLY A 128 2.73 -2.17 13.76
N VAL A 129 1.42 -2.27 13.48
CA VAL A 129 0.48 -3.14 14.20
C VAL A 129 -0.27 -4.07 13.24
N ASN A 130 -0.56 -5.29 13.69
CA ASN A 130 -1.44 -6.19 12.93
C ASN A 130 -2.89 -5.72 13.02
N ALA A 131 -3.53 -5.43 11.88
CA ALA A 131 -4.90 -4.93 11.86
C ALA A 131 -5.75 -5.49 10.69
N GLY A 132 -5.25 -6.46 9.93
CA GLY A 132 -5.98 -7.02 8.79
C GLY A 132 -5.91 -6.15 7.53
N ASN A 133 -6.82 -6.39 6.59
CA ASN A 133 -6.79 -5.80 5.24
C ASN A 133 -7.90 -4.76 5.07
N ALA A 134 -7.51 -3.50 4.86
CA ALA A 134 -8.41 -2.35 4.72
C ALA A 134 -9.26 -2.37 3.43
N LYS A 135 -8.90 -3.20 2.44
CA LYS A 135 -9.59 -3.25 1.15
C LYS A 135 -10.99 -3.83 1.28
N CYS A 136 -11.98 -3.08 0.85
CA CYS A 136 -13.34 -3.54 0.61
C CYS A 136 -13.47 -3.98 -0.86
N SER A 137 -13.95 -5.20 -1.06
CA SER A 137 -14.33 -5.77 -2.37
C SER A 137 -15.84 -5.98 -2.42
N GLY A 138 -16.42 -6.30 -3.59
CA GLY A 138 -17.87 -6.49 -3.73
C GLY A 138 -18.49 -7.55 -2.81
N GLY A 139 -17.70 -8.55 -2.38
CA GLY A 139 -18.13 -9.59 -1.43
C GLY A 139 -17.76 -9.36 0.03
N ASP A 140 -17.07 -8.25 0.36
CA ASP A 140 -16.65 -7.97 1.73
C ASP A 140 -17.76 -7.27 2.52
N SER A 141 -17.87 -7.56 3.82
CA SER A 141 -18.74 -6.83 4.74
C SER A 141 -18.12 -5.48 5.12
N LEU A 142 -18.76 -4.37 4.74
CA LEU A 142 -18.32 -3.04 5.15
C LEU A 142 -18.27 -2.89 6.68
N THR A 143 -19.22 -3.49 7.40
CA THR A 143 -19.24 -3.47 8.87
C THR A 143 -18.01 -4.14 9.46
N GLU A 144 -17.59 -5.29 8.92
CA GLU A 144 -16.37 -5.97 9.37
C GLU A 144 -15.13 -5.12 9.07
N LYS A 145 -15.08 -4.46 7.91
CA LYS A 145 -13.97 -3.58 7.51
C LYS A 145 -13.86 -2.35 8.42
N LEU A 146 -14.98 -1.75 8.79
CA LEU A 146 -15.05 -0.65 9.74
C LEU A 146 -14.71 -1.06 11.18
N SER A 147 -14.79 -2.35 11.51
CA SER A 147 -14.40 -2.87 12.83
C SER A 147 -12.89 -3.04 12.99
N LEU A 148 -12.12 -2.97 11.89
CA LEU A 148 -10.67 -3.04 11.96
C LEU A 148 -10.12 -1.82 12.72
N PRO A 149 -9.07 -1.97 13.55
CA PRO A 149 -8.52 -0.87 14.35
C PRO A 149 -7.62 0.05 13.51
N MET A 150 -8.13 0.53 12.38
CA MET A 150 -7.42 1.40 11.45
C MET A 150 -8.35 2.51 10.94
N PRO A 151 -7.85 3.74 10.74
CA PRO A 151 -8.65 4.88 10.29
C PRO A 151 -8.78 4.93 8.76
N TYR A 152 -8.59 3.80 8.09
CA TYR A 152 -8.45 3.73 6.64
C TYR A 152 -9.37 2.67 6.07
N LEU A 153 -9.99 2.99 4.94
CA LEU A 153 -10.55 2.00 4.02
C LEU A 153 -9.83 2.10 2.69
N SER A 154 -9.88 1.00 1.95
CA SER A 154 -9.49 0.98 0.55
C SER A 154 -10.59 0.35 -0.30
N GLY A 155 -10.65 0.70 -1.57
CA GLY A 155 -11.66 0.22 -2.49
C GLY A 155 -11.10 -0.26 -3.82
N ASN A 156 -12.04 -0.42 -4.74
CA ASN A 156 -11.85 -0.57 -6.17
C ASN A 156 -13.12 -0.01 -6.85
N PRO A 157 -13.15 0.12 -8.19
CA PRO A 157 -14.29 0.70 -8.87
C PRO A 157 -15.64 0.00 -8.57
N GLU A 158 -15.63 -1.32 -8.36
CA GLU A 158 -16.82 -2.10 -8.03
C GLU A 158 -17.38 -1.77 -6.64
N SER A 159 -16.54 -1.84 -5.60
CA SER A 159 -16.94 -1.52 -4.22
C SER A 159 -17.31 -0.04 -4.08
N TRP A 160 -16.62 0.85 -4.81
CA TRP A 160 -16.94 2.27 -4.86
C TRP A 160 -18.33 2.55 -5.44
N ALA A 161 -18.75 1.82 -6.46
CA ALA A 161 -20.10 1.93 -7.00
C ALA A 161 -21.18 1.43 -6.01
N GLY A 162 -20.79 0.66 -4.99
CA GLY A 162 -21.67 0.11 -3.96
C GLY A 162 -21.57 0.82 -2.61
N THR A 163 -21.70 0.04 -1.53
CA THR A 163 -21.85 0.53 -0.15
C THR A 163 -20.66 1.35 0.33
N LEU A 164 -19.44 1.03 -0.10
CA LEU A 164 -18.24 1.80 0.28
C LEU A 164 -18.36 3.26 -0.20
N GLY A 165 -18.66 3.48 -1.47
CA GLY A 165 -18.74 4.84 -2.01
C GLY A 165 -19.90 5.63 -1.41
N SER A 166 -21.05 4.98 -1.17
CA SER A 166 -22.16 5.61 -0.44
C SER A 166 -21.75 6.07 0.96
N TYR A 167 -21.00 5.24 1.69
CA TYR A 167 -20.50 5.57 3.02
C TYR A 167 -19.47 6.72 2.98
N VAL A 168 -18.45 6.61 2.13
CA VAL A 168 -17.40 7.64 2.03
C VAL A 168 -17.98 9.00 1.64
N LYS A 169 -18.91 9.06 0.68
CA LYS A 169 -19.56 10.32 0.28
C LYS A 169 -20.34 10.98 1.42
N GLN A 170 -20.87 10.22 2.37
CA GLN A 170 -21.53 10.78 3.55
C GLN A 170 -20.54 11.41 4.53
N LEU A 171 -19.29 10.93 4.58
CA LEU A 171 -18.23 11.54 5.40
C LEU A 171 -17.74 12.87 4.83
N PHE A 172 -17.87 13.07 3.52
CA PHE A 172 -17.43 14.27 2.80
C PHE A 172 -18.61 14.90 2.03
N PRO A 173 -19.57 15.53 2.75
CA PRO A 173 -20.80 16.05 2.14
C PRO A 173 -20.55 17.18 1.13
N GLU A 174 -19.43 17.89 1.26
CA GLU A 174 -18.97 18.86 0.27
C GLU A 174 -17.86 18.25 -0.60
N PRO A 175 -18.15 17.89 -1.87
CA PRO A 175 -17.12 17.37 -2.76
C PRO A 175 -16.03 18.42 -2.96
N SER A 176 -14.79 17.97 -2.90
CA SER A 176 -13.64 18.79 -3.22
C SER A 176 -13.71 19.30 -4.66
N ARG A 177 -12.94 20.33 -4.99
CA ARG A 177 -12.88 20.87 -6.36
C ARG A 177 -12.44 19.85 -7.42
N TRP A 178 -11.91 18.70 -7.01
CA TRP A 178 -11.41 17.64 -7.88
C TRP A 178 -12.41 16.50 -8.09
N GLU A 179 -13.55 16.53 -7.39
CA GLU A 179 -14.63 15.54 -7.49
C GLU A 179 -15.82 16.04 -8.34
N ARG A 180 -15.64 17.16 -9.06
CA ARG A 180 -16.65 17.80 -9.91
C ARG A 180 -16.44 17.48 -11.39
#